data_AF-A0A9D6N1B0-F1
#
_entry.id   AF-A0A9D6N1B0-F1
#
_cell.length_a   1.000
_cell.length_b   1.000
_cell.length_c   1.000
_cell.angle_alpha   90.00
_cell.angle_beta   90.00
_cell.angle_gamma   90.00
#
_symmetry.space_group_name_H-M   'P 1'
#
loop_
_entity.id
_entity.type
_entity.pdbx_description
1 polymer ?
#
loop_
_entity_poly.entity_id
_entity_poly.type
_entity_poly.pdbx_seq_one_letter_code
_entity_poly.pdbx_strand_id
1 'polypeptide(L)'
;MEELVKGAVSEVFGTMLSIKTKPDKSLTLISNGDPHIASSVGFIGDVTGVVFIYSTDSFARLITSRMLGLRTSEAIGEELVNDSMGELGNMVVGHIKSRLCDRGMPCVLTIPSIVRGSQFSIEAAASATRMVIGFRCDAAEQVAIEVLIKPTDGPQP
;
A
#
# COMPACT_ATOMS: atom_id res chain seq x y z
N MET A 1 -1.08 -13.76 -5.96
CA MET A 1 -1.12 -12.34 -5.56
C MET A 1 -0.46 -12.12 -4.19
N GLU A 2 -0.86 -12.86 -3.15
CA GLU A 2 -0.31 -12.70 -1.78
C GLU A 2 1.23 -12.61 -1.73
N GLU A 3 1.94 -13.56 -2.35
CA GLU A 3 3.41 -13.56 -2.40
C GLU A 3 4.01 -12.36 -3.16
N LEU A 4 3.29 -11.80 -4.14
CA LEU A 4 3.74 -10.59 -4.84
C LEU A 4 3.69 -9.38 -3.92
N VAL A 5 2.63 -9.29 -3.13
CA VAL A 5 2.48 -8.21 -2.14
C VAL A 5 3.55 -8.33 -1.06
N LYS A 6 3.75 -9.53 -0.50
CA LYS A 6 4.79 -9.75 0.52
C LYS A 6 6.19 -9.39 0.00
N GLY A 7 6.52 -9.82 -1.22
CA GLY A 7 7.78 -9.50 -1.87
C GLY A 7 7.94 -7.99 -2.11
N ALA A 8 6.90 -7.34 -2.67
CA ALA A 8 6.92 -5.90 -2.94
C ALA A 8 7.11 -5.06 -1.68
N VAL A 9 6.37 -5.36 -0.62
CA VAL A 9 6.49 -4.64 0.66
C VAL A 9 7.88 -4.82 1.24
N SER A 10 8.38 -6.06 1.30
CA SER A 10 9.71 -6.35 1.87
C SER A 10 10.83 -5.66 1.11
N GLU A 11 10.76 -5.66 -0.23
CA GLU A 11 11.76 -5.04 -1.09
C GLU A 11 11.73 -3.51 -0.96
N VAL A 12 10.54 -2.90 -1.11
CA VAL A 12 10.41 -1.43 -1.08
C VAL A 12 10.73 -0.88 0.30
N PHE A 13 10.21 -1.47 1.37
CA PHE A 13 10.49 -1.01 2.74
C PHE A 13 11.94 -1.24 3.13
N GLY A 14 12.52 -2.38 2.73
CA GLY A 14 13.93 -2.69 2.98
C GLY A 14 14.86 -1.70 2.27
N THR A 15 14.62 -1.46 0.98
CA THR A 15 15.51 -0.64 0.14
C THR A 15 15.31 0.85 0.35
N MET A 16 14.07 1.33 0.41
CA MET A 16 13.78 2.77 0.48
C MET A 16 13.75 3.32 1.90
N LEU A 17 13.33 2.50 2.87
CA LEU A 17 13.11 2.96 4.24
C LEU A 17 14.11 2.36 5.23
N SER A 18 14.88 1.34 4.82
CA SER A 18 15.70 0.52 5.73
C SER A 18 14.88 -0.11 6.86
N ILE A 19 13.60 -0.40 6.60
CA ILE A 19 12.66 -0.99 7.57
C ILE A 19 12.52 -2.48 7.30
N LYS A 20 12.63 -3.29 8.34
CA LYS A 20 12.36 -4.74 8.22
C LYS A 20 10.88 -5.01 8.40
N THR A 21 10.26 -5.63 7.39
CA THR A 21 8.85 -6.00 7.44
C THR A 21 8.67 -7.50 7.65
N LYS A 22 7.73 -7.88 8.50
CA LYS A 22 7.30 -9.28 8.68
C LYS A 22 5.79 -9.38 8.49
N PRO A 23 5.29 -10.23 7.57
CA PRO A 23 3.87 -10.48 7.44
C PRO A 23 3.27 -10.96 8.76
N ASP A 24 2.10 -10.43 9.11
CA ASP A 24 1.34 -10.83 10.29
C ASP A 24 -0.16 -10.84 9.97
N LYS A 25 -0.73 -12.05 9.95
CA LYS A 25 -2.15 -12.27 9.65
C LYS A 25 -3.08 -11.82 10.78
N SER A 26 -2.55 -11.62 11.98
CA SER A 26 -3.34 -11.10 13.11
C SER A 26 -3.57 -9.60 13.03
N LEU A 27 -2.78 -8.89 12.20
CA LEU A 27 -2.93 -7.47 11.95
C LEU A 27 -3.92 -7.25 10.80
N THR A 28 -5.12 -6.80 11.16
CA THR A 28 -6.14 -6.34 10.20
C THR A 28 -6.04 -4.83 9.99
N LEU A 29 -6.98 -4.24 9.24
CA LEU A 29 -7.13 -2.79 9.14
C LEU A 29 -7.07 -2.18 10.54
N ILE A 30 -6.01 -1.39 10.77
CA ILE A 30 -5.64 -0.84 12.07
C ILE A 30 -6.79 0.07 12.52
N SER A 31 -7.25 -0.12 13.76
CA SER A 31 -8.19 0.79 14.42
C SER A 31 -7.68 0.98 15.84
N ASN A 32 -6.68 1.84 15.98
CA ASN A 32 -6.09 2.20 17.28
C ASN A 32 -6.57 3.57 17.77
N GLY A 33 -7.54 4.19 17.07
CA GLY A 33 -8.06 5.52 17.38
C GLY A 33 -7.23 6.68 16.83
N ASP A 34 -6.06 6.42 16.24
CA ASP A 34 -5.27 7.44 15.56
C ASP A 34 -5.87 7.80 14.19
N PRO A 35 -5.65 9.02 13.69
CA PRO A 35 -5.90 9.33 12.29
C PRO A 35 -5.12 8.36 11.39
N HIS A 36 -5.84 7.69 10.50
CA HIS A 36 -5.26 6.80 9.52
C HIS A 36 -5.08 7.53 8.19
N ILE A 37 -4.04 7.12 7.47
CA ILE A 37 -3.78 7.52 6.09
C ILE A 37 -3.77 6.26 5.23
N ALA A 38 -4.46 6.34 4.09
CA ALA A 38 -4.42 5.33 3.05
C ALA A 38 -3.91 5.94 1.76
N SER A 39 -2.87 5.31 1.19
CA SER A 39 -2.44 5.55 -0.18
C SER A 39 -3.04 4.47 -1.07
N SER A 40 -3.66 4.85 -2.19
CA SER A 40 -4.22 3.91 -3.14
C SER A 40 -3.60 4.08 -4.53
N VAL A 41 -3.22 2.96 -5.14
CA VAL A 41 -2.73 2.92 -6.52
C VAL A 41 -3.38 1.75 -7.23
N GLY A 42 -4.01 2.04 -8.37
CA GLY A 42 -4.61 1.06 -9.25
C GLY A 42 -3.60 0.49 -10.23
N PHE A 43 -3.90 -0.71 -10.72
CA PHE A 43 -3.28 -1.30 -11.90
C PHE A 43 -4.38 -1.79 -12.84
N ILE A 44 -4.25 -1.49 -14.14
CA ILE A 44 -5.28 -1.73 -15.16
C ILE A 44 -4.65 -2.46 -16.35
N GLY A 45 -5.32 -3.51 -16.82
CA GLY A 45 -4.86 -4.37 -17.92
C GLY A 45 -5.49 -5.76 -17.83
N ASP A 46 -4.71 -6.78 -18.17
CA ASP A 46 -5.12 -8.20 -18.09
C ASP A 46 -5.59 -8.60 -16.70
N VAL A 47 -4.99 -7.99 -15.68
CA VAL A 47 -5.51 -7.98 -14.31
C VAL A 47 -5.76 -6.54 -13.93
N THR A 48 -6.96 -6.26 -13.42
CA THR A 48 -7.35 -4.94 -12.94
C THR A 48 -7.62 -4.99 -11.44
N GLY A 49 -7.06 -4.06 -10.71
CA GLY A 49 -7.24 -3.97 -9.27
C GLY A 49 -6.71 -2.68 -8.66
N VAL A 50 -6.91 -2.54 -7.36
CA VAL A 50 -6.42 -1.41 -6.57
C VAL A 50 -5.72 -1.95 -5.33
N VAL A 51 -4.57 -1.38 -5.02
CA VAL A 51 -3.83 -1.65 -3.78
C VAL A 51 -3.97 -0.44 -2.87
N PHE A 52 -4.28 -0.68 -1.61
CA PHE A 52 -4.31 0.31 -0.54
C PHE A 52 -3.21 0.00 0.47
N ILE A 53 -2.48 1.02 0.87
CA ILE A 53 -1.48 0.97 1.95
C ILE A 53 -2.01 1.81 3.10
N TYR A 54 -2.35 1.15 4.20
CA TYR A 54 -2.84 1.78 5.41
C TYR A 54 -1.73 1.92 6.43
N SER A 55 -1.66 3.11 7.02
CA SER A 55 -0.72 3.47 8.06
C SER A 55 -1.40 4.39 9.08
N THR A 56 -0.87 4.45 10.29
CA THR A 56 -1.12 5.59 11.19
C THR A 56 -0.44 6.84 10.63
N ASP A 57 -0.94 8.03 10.98
CA ASP A 57 -0.30 9.30 10.61
C ASP A 57 1.14 9.41 11.16
N SER A 58 1.36 8.92 12.39
CA SER A 58 2.68 8.89 13.02
C SER A 58 3.69 8.06 12.21
N PHE A 59 3.29 6.87 11.75
CA PHE A 59 4.18 6.03 10.95
C PHE A 59 4.37 6.59 9.54
N ALA A 60 3.36 7.22 8.94
CA ALA A 60 3.50 7.88 7.65
C ALA A 60 4.48 9.07 7.69
N ARG A 61 4.54 9.80 8.80
CA ARG A 61 5.57 10.83 9.05
C ARG A 61 6.96 10.22 9.17
N LEU A 62 7.10 9.08 9.85
CA LEU A 62 8.36 8.35 9.91
C LEU A 62 8.80 7.89 8.51
N ILE A 63 7.91 7.29 7.73
CA ILE A 63 8.15 6.92 6.32
C ILE A 63 8.65 8.14 5.54
N THR A 64 7.95 9.27 5.66
CA THR A 64 8.31 10.53 4.98
C THR A 64 9.71 10.99 5.35
N SER A 65 10.04 10.99 6.65
CA SER A 65 11.38 11.37 7.11
C SER A 65 12.47 10.47 6.52
N ARG A 66 12.21 9.15 6.41
CA ARG A 66 13.15 8.17 5.87
C ARG A 66 13.35 8.36 4.37
N MET A 67 12.26 8.55 3.62
CA MET A 67 12.31 8.77 2.17
C MET A 67 13.05 10.05 1.81
N LEU A 68 12.89 11.11 2.60
CA LEU A 68 13.48 12.42 2.33
C LEU A 68 14.83 12.65 3.03
N GLY A 69 15.30 11.70 3.84
CA GLY A 69 16.53 11.84 4.62
C GLY A 69 16.46 12.93 5.70
N LEU A 70 15.26 13.27 6.18
CA LEU A 70 15.04 14.29 7.20
C LEU A 70 15.26 13.72 8.61
N ARG A 71 15.65 14.58 9.55
CA ARG A 71 15.69 14.21 10.96
C ARG A 71 14.29 14.20 11.54
N THR A 72 14.03 13.32 12.51
CA THR A 72 12.73 13.18 13.18
C THR A 72 12.25 14.45 13.90
N SER A 73 13.14 15.40 14.19
CA SER A 73 12.82 16.69 14.79
C SER A 73 12.29 17.72 13.80
N GLU A 74 12.39 17.48 12.50
CA GLU A 74 11.95 18.41 11.47
C GLU A 74 10.43 18.32 11.30
N ALA A 75 9.75 19.47 11.26
CA ALA A 75 8.31 19.52 11.09
C ALA A 75 7.94 19.08 9.67
N ILE A 76 7.21 17.98 9.55
CA ILE A 76 6.76 17.46 8.26
C ILE A 76 5.32 17.95 8.02
N GLY A 77 5.12 18.72 6.96
CA GLY A 77 3.79 19.16 6.53
C GLY A 77 2.96 18.00 5.98
N GLU A 78 1.63 18.13 6.03
CA GLU A 78 0.71 17.12 5.51
C GLU A 78 0.87 16.85 4.00
N GLU A 79 1.24 17.87 3.23
CA GLU A 79 1.51 17.76 1.79
C GLU A 79 2.68 16.81 1.52
N LEU A 80 3.81 17.00 2.21
CA LEU A 80 4.98 16.12 2.09
C LEU A 80 4.66 14.66 2.49
N VAL A 81 3.81 14.48 3.51
CA VAL A 81 3.34 13.14 3.90
C VAL A 81 2.48 12.52 2.79
N ASN A 82 1.59 13.30 2.16
CA ASN A 82 0.77 12.82 1.05
C ASN A 82 1.64 12.36 -0.12
N ASP A 83 2.60 13.19 -0.52
CA ASP A 83 3.48 12.91 -1.64
C ASP A 83 4.32 11.67 -1.37
N SER A 84 4.91 11.58 -0.19
CA SER A 84 5.75 10.43 0.20
C SER A 84 4.93 9.13 0.27
N MET A 85 3.71 9.18 0.79
CA MET A 85 2.81 8.02 0.81
C MET A 85 2.32 7.65 -0.60
N GLY A 86 2.15 8.63 -1.49
CA GLY A 86 1.83 8.42 -2.89
C GLY A 86 2.97 7.73 -3.64
N GLU A 87 4.19 8.21 -3.45
CA GLU A 87 5.40 7.61 -4.00
C GLU A 87 5.65 6.20 -3.45
N LEU A 88 5.43 5.99 -2.15
CA LEU A 88 5.48 4.65 -1.57
C LEU A 88 4.46 3.71 -2.23
N GLY A 89 3.22 4.19 -2.42
CA GLY A 89 2.18 3.47 -3.15
C GLY A 89 2.63 3.09 -4.56
N ASN A 90 3.14 4.05 -5.32
CA ASN A 90 3.65 3.84 -6.68
C ASN A 90 4.78 2.80 -6.72
N MET A 91 5.69 2.83 -5.75
CA MET A 91 6.79 1.86 -5.68
C MET A 91 6.29 0.44 -5.36
N VAL A 92 5.40 0.28 -4.37
CA VAL A 92 4.86 -1.04 -4.01
C VAL A 92 4.06 -1.62 -5.18
N VAL A 93 3.13 -0.85 -5.78
CA VAL A 93 2.33 -1.35 -6.90
C VAL A 93 3.15 -1.47 -8.17
N GLY A 94 4.16 -0.62 -8.38
CA GLY A 94 5.12 -0.75 -9.47
C GLY A 94 5.91 -2.06 -9.41
N HIS A 95 6.35 -2.47 -8.22
CA HIS A 95 6.98 -3.77 -8.04
C HIS A 95 6.00 -4.93 -8.34
N ILE A 96 4.75 -4.84 -7.89
CA ILE A 96 3.71 -5.84 -8.20
C ILE A 96 3.47 -5.92 -9.71
N LYS A 97 3.25 -4.77 -10.37
CA LYS A 97 3.08 -4.65 -11.83
C LYS A 97 4.23 -5.29 -12.58
N SER A 98 5.49 -4.97 -12.24
CA SER A 98 6.65 -5.56 -12.91
C SER A 98 6.58 -7.09 -12.89
N ARG A 99 6.24 -7.68 -11.74
CA ARG A 99 6.12 -9.13 -11.59
C ARG A 99 4.89 -9.73 -12.27
N LEU A 100 3.83 -8.95 -12.50
CA LEU A 100 2.69 -9.36 -13.32
C LEU A 100 3.07 -9.36 -14.80
N CYS A 101 3.74 -8.31 -15.28
CA CYS A 101 4.27 -8.23 -16.64
C CYS A 101 5.25 -9.37 -16.96
N ASP A 102 6.17 -9.70 -16.03
CA ASP A 102 7.09 -10.84 -16.15
C ASP A 102 6.36 -12.18 -16.34
N ARG A 103 5.11 -12.27 -15.85
CA ARG A 103 4.24 -13.45 -15.99
C ARG A 103 3.33 -13.39 -17.22
N GLY A 104 3.54 -12.44 -18.12
CA GLY A 104 2.75 -12.28 -19.34
C GLY A 104 1.38 -11.62 -19.11
N MET A 105 1.19 -10.91 -18.00
CA MET A 105 -0.03 -10.16 -17.71
C MET A 105 0.29 -8.65 -17.71
N PRO A 106 0.38 -8.00 -18.88
CA PRO A 106 0.64 -6.57 -18.98
C PRO A 106 -0.43 -5.73 -18.27
N CYS A 107 0.02 -4.74 -17.50
CA CYS A 107 -0.84 -3.74 -16.88
C CYS A 107 -0.12 -2.39 -16.73
N VAL A 108 -0.88 -1.31 -16.57
CA VAL A 108 -0.40 0.06 -16.33
C VAL A 108 -0.87 0.54 -14.95
N LEU A 109 -0.13 1.47 -14.34
CA LEU A 109 -0.50 2.05 -13.04
C LEU A 109 -1.43 3.25 -13.20
N THR A 110 -2.29 3.49 -12.22
CA THR A 110 -3.00 4.77 -12.06
C THR A 110 -2.18 5.75 -11.23
N ILE A 111 -2.66 6.99 -11.13
CA ILE A 111 -2.11 8.00 -10.24
C ILE A 111 -2.46 7.62 -8.79
N PRO A 112 -1.55 7.82 -7.82
CA PRO A 112 -1.84 7.60 -6.41
C PRO A 112 -2.92 8.56 -5.92
N SER A 113 -3.75 8.10 -4.99
CA SER A 113 -4.71 8.94 -4.27
C SER A 113 -4.55 8.74 -2.77
N ILE A 114 -4.59 9.84 -2.01
CA ILE A 114 -4.44 9.80 -0.56
C ILE A 114 -5.76 10.10 0.12
N VAL A 115 -6.13 9.24 1.07
CA VAL A 115 -7.29 9.41 1.94
C VAL A 115 -6.81 9.51 3.38
N ARG A 116 -7.32 10.50 4.12
CA ARG A 116 -7.08 10.66 5.55
C ARG A 116 -8.40 10.62 6.31
N GLY A 117 -8.40 9.97 7.46
CA GLY A 117 -9.54 9.95 8.35
C GLY A 117 -9.34 9.04 9.54
N SER A 118 -10.07 9.30 10.63
CA SER A 118 -10.10 8.43 11.81
C SER A 118 -11.05 7.25 11.64
N GLN A 119 -11.99 7.31 10.69
CA GLN A 119 -12.98 6.27 10.42
C GLN A 119 -13.36 6.27 8.94
N PHE A 120 -12.60 5.55 8.11
CA PHE A 120 -12.99 5.32 6.72
C PHE A 120 -13.03 3.82 6.43
N SER A 121 -14.07 3.39 5.70
CA SER A 121 -14.23 2.03 5.20
C SER A 121 -14.19 2.06 3.68
N ILE A 122 -13.38 1.18 3.09
CA ILE A 122 -13.36 1.01 1.64
C ILE A 122 -14.36 -0.07 1.28
N GLU A 123 -15.41 0.34 0.56
CA GLU A 123 -16.39 -0.61 0.02
C GLU A 123 -15.86 -1.19 -1.29
N ALA A 124 -15.73 -2.51 -1.32
CA ALA A 124 -15.41 -3.23 -2.53
C ALA A 124 -16.70 -3.54 -3.30
N ALA A 125 -16.64 -3.52 -4.63
CA ALA A 125 -17.72 -4.07 -5.44
C ALA A 125 -17.98 -5.54 -5.05
N ALA A 126 -19.25 -5.96 -5.02
CA ALA A 126 -19.65 -7.29 -4.52
C ALA A 126 -18.93 -8.48 -5.21
N SER A 127 -18.47 -8.28 -6.44
CA SER A 127 -17.78 -9.31 -7.23
C SER A 127 -16.24 -9.25 -7.11
N ALA A 128 -15.68 -8.25 -6.44
CA ALA A 128 -14.24 -8.08 -6.30
C ALA A 128 -13.64 -9.10 -5.31
N THR A 129 -12.49 -9.65 -5.67
CA THR A 129 -11.70 -10.45 -4.73
C THR A 129 -10.93 -9.51 -3.80
N ARG A 130 -11.15 -9.64 -2.50
CA ARG A 130 -10.51 -8.83 -1.45
C ARG A 130 -9.45 -9.64 -0.72
N MET A 131 -8.26 -9.06 -0.55
CA MET A 131 -7.16 -9.63 0.22
C MET A 131 -6.57 -8.55 1.12
N VAL A 132 -6.37 -8.85 2.40
CA VAL A 132 -5.71 -7.94 3.35
C VAL A 132 -4.53 -8.66 3.99
N ILE A 133 -3.38 -8.01 4.03
CA ILE A 133 -2.15 -8.52 4.64
C ILE A 133 -1.57 -7.44 5.55
N GLY A 134 -1.52 -7.73 6.85
CA GLY A 134 -0.80 -6.89 7.81
C GLY A 134 0.70 -7.19 7.81
N PHE A 135 1.49 -6.18 8.13
CA PHE A 135 2.94 -6.28 8.30
C PHE A 135 3.34 -5.56 9.58
N ARG A 136 4.15 -6.23 10.39
CA ARG A 136 4.93 -5.57 11.44
C ARG A 136 6.16 -4.93 10.80
N CYS A 137 6.33 -3.64 11.05
CA CYS A 137 7.45 -2.82 10.64
C CYS A 137 8.31 -2.54 11.86
N ASP A 138 9.54 -3.07 11.87
CA ASP A 138 10.40 -3.08 13.05
C ASP A 138 9.64 -3.59 14.31
N ALA A 139 9.85 -2.99 15.48
CA ALA A 139 9.31 -3.50 16.74
C ALA A 139 7.96 -2.90 17.17
N ALA A 140 7.58 -1.73 16.66
CA ALA A 140 6.44 -0.96 17.17
C ALA A 140 5.41 -0.56 16.10
N GLU A 141 5.81 -0.53 14.84
CA GLU A 141 4.99 0.04 13.77
C GLU A 141 4.34 -1.05 12.92
N GLN A 142 3.25 -0.69 12.25
CA GLN A 142 2.44 -1.63 11.50
C GLN A 142 1.88 -0.96 10.24
N VAL A 143 1.76 -1.74 9.16
CA VAL A 143 1.01 -1.36 7.97
C VAL A 143 0.09 -2.49 7.57
N ALA A 144 -1.05 -2.14 6.99
CA ALA A 144 -1.91 -3.11 6.32
C ALA A 144 -1.89 -2.81 4.82
N ILE A 145 -1.81 -3.87 4.01
CA ILE A 145 -1.95 -3.79 2.56
C ILE A 145 -3.24 -4.49 2.19
N GLU A 146 -4.14 -3.77 1.53
CA GLU A 146 -5.34 -4.34 0.95
C GLU A 146 -5.22 -4.36 -0.57
N VAL A 147 -5.65 -5.46 -1.18
CA VAL A 147 -5.73 -5.59 -2.62
C VAL A 147 -7.16 -5.96 -2.97
N LEU A 148 -7.78 -5.13 -3.81
CA LEU A 148 -9.06 -5.40 -4.46
C LEU A 148 -8.79 -5.74 -5.91
N ILE A 149 -9.19 -6.93 -6.35
CA ILE A 149 -9.02 -7.38 -7.73
C ILE A 149 -10.41 -7.50 -8.35
N LYS A 150 -10.62 -6.82 -9.49
CA LYS A 150 -11.83 -7.00 -10.29
C LYS A 150 -11.80 -8.43 -10.86
N PRO A 151 -12.91 -9.17 -10.82
CA PRO A 151 -12.99 -10.44 -11.53
C PRO A 151 -12.68 -10.20 -13.01
N THR A 152 -11.81 -11.04 -13.58
CA THR A 152 -11.66 -11.10 -15.05
C THR A 152 -13.01 -11.50 -15.60
N ASP A 153 -13.65 -10.58 -16.32
CA ASP A 153 -14.83 -10.89 -17.10
C ASP A 153 -14.42 -12.03 -18.04
N GLY A 154 -14.95 -13.24 -17.82
CA GLY A 154 -14.91 -14.29 -18.84
C GLY A 154 -15.54 -13.75 -20.14
N PRO A 155 -15.33 -14.41 -21.29
CA PRO A 155 -15.91 -13.93 -22.54
C PRO A 155 -17.40 -13.63 -22.32
N GLN A 156 -17.79 -12.37 -22.57
CA GLN A 156 -19.20 -12.00 -22.56
C GLN A 156 -19.91 -12.91 -23.58
N PRO A 157 -21.07 -13.49 -23.22
CA PRO A 157 -21.79 -14.41 -24.09
C PRO A 157 -22.15 -13.78 -25.44
#